data_AF-A0A957FPG3-F1
#
_entry.id   AF-A0A957FPG3-F1
#
_cell.length_a   1.000
_cell.length_b   1.000
_cell.length_c   1.000
_cell.angle_alpha   90.00
_cell.angle_beta   90.00
_cell.angle_gamma   90.00
#
_symmetry.space_group_name_H-M   'P 1'
#
loop_
_entity.id
_entity.type
_entity.pdbx_description
1 polymer ?
#
loop_
_entity_poly.entity_id
_entity_poly.type
_entity_poly.pdbx_seq_one_letter_code
_entity_poly.pdbx_strand_id
1 'polypeptide(L)'
;MNWYAWGGVKYFLYEYEYHLAQQSGDAIKMRWEDLVAAAKKDTIEHILPQSIAGIGYWEERFTPEQHSQLVHDIGNLTLTLNNSSLSNAPFPRKKGVASQERCYASSKLFVEQQLARFDDWTPETIETRRRAMEAWARERWHVYLPVHVDNPDEASEVGLEDFRRVLERTSIPRGQRQLYSALYHYADGLTSDELVEIMSRRDRHDLSGVLGALGRRINQTPGYLKTHKPGTPFFFDVSWQGNQQHYRLRPVLRAILDEMQPDWLDMCAPDSGSESE
;
A
#
# COMPACT_ATOMS: atom_id res chain seq x y z
N MET A 1 -4.50 -8.27 -8.63
CA MET A 1 -5.19 -6.96 -8.69
C MET A 1 -5.11 -6.43 -10.12
N ASN A 2 -6.18 -5.89 -10.69
CA ASN A 2 -6.16 -5.37 -12.06
C ASN A 2 -5.74 -3.88 -12.05
N TRP A 3 -4.45 -3.62 -12.29
CA TRP A 3 -3.92 -2.25 -12.29
C TRP A 3 -4.39 -1.43 -13.49
N TYR A 4 -4.65 -2.06 -14.63
CA TYR A 4 -5.14 -1.35 -15.81
C TYR A 4 -6.52 -0.72 -15.59
N ALA A 5 -7.39 -1.40 -14.83
CA ALA A 5 -8.70 -0.90 -14.44
C ALA A 5 -8.64 0.25 -13.43
N TRP A 6 -7.59 0.34 -12.60
CA TRP A 6 -7.45 1.36 -11.58
C TRP A 6 -7.40 2.77 -12.17
N GLY A 7 -8.14 3.72 -11.58
CA GLY A 7 -8.22 5.11 -12.06
C GLY A 7 -6.87 5.84 -12.04
N GLY A 8 -5.99 5.51 -11.08
CA GLY A 8 -4.70 6.17 -10.88
C GLY A 8 -3.55 5.64 -11.75
N VAL A 9 -3.76 4.62 -12.60
CA VAL A 9 -2.64 3.96 -13.30
C VAL A 9 -1.83 4.89 -14.20
N LYS A 10 -2.49 5.84 -14.89
CA LYS A 10 -1.78 6.84 -15.71
C LYS A 10 -0.91 7.74 -14.85
N TYR A 11 -1.44 8.19 -13.72
CA TYR A 11 -0.70 9.03 -12.79
C TYR A 11 0.53 8.29 -12.23
N PHE A 12 0.35 7.04 -11.83
CA PHE A 12 1.44 6.20 -11.33
C PHE A 12 2.56 6.04 -12.37
N LEU A 13 2.21 5.65 -13.60
CA LEU A 13 3.19 5.43 -14.65
C LEU A 13 3.86 6.74 -15.10
N TYR A 14 3.15 7.86 -15.05
CA TYR A 14 3.69 9.19 -15.34
C TYR A 14 4.72 9.64 -14.30
N GLU A 15 4.42 9.46 -13.02
CA GLU A 15 5.35 9.76 -11.93
C GLU A 15 6.58 8.84 -11.99
N TYR A 16 6.41 7.58 -12.41
CA TYR A 16 7.52 6.66 -12.62
C TYR A 16 8.42 7.09 -13.78
N GLU A 17 7.84 7.51 -14.91
CA GLU A 17 8.58 8.12 -16.02
C GLU A 17 9.34 9.37 -15.57
N TYR A 18 8.70 10.23 -14.77
CA TYR A 18 9.32 11.42 -14.20
C TYR A 18 10.53 11.10 -13.32
N HIS A 19 10.43 10.07 -12.48
CA HIS A 19 11.54 9.59 -11.66
C HIS A 19 12.74 9.12 -12.50
N LEU A 20 12.48 8.34 -13.56
CA LEU A 20 13.56 7.86 -14.45
C LEU A 20 14.22 9.02 -15.24
N ALA A 21 13.42 10.02 -15.62
CA ALA A 21 13.93 11.24 -16.25
C ALA A 21 14.89 12.01 -15.32
N GLN A 22 14.50 12.18 -14.04
CA GLN A 22 15.35 12.83 -13.03
C GLN A 22 16.68 12.09 -12.83
N GLN A 23 16.67 10.76 -12.79
CA GLN A 23 17.89 9.95 -12.71
C GLN A 23 18.80 10.09 -13.93
N SER A 24 18.22 10.36 -15.10
CA SER A 24 18.94 10.55 -16.36
C SER A 24 19.44 11.99 -16.56
N GLY A 25 18.99 12.94 -15.72
CA GLY A 25 19.33 14.36 -15.83
C GLY A 25 18.66 15.08 -17.00
N ASP A 26 17.61 14.50 -17.59
CA ASP A 26 16.87 15.06 -18.72
C ASP A 26 15.38 15.22 -18.35
N ALA A 27 14.67 16.06 -19.11
CA ALA A 27 13.25 16.31 -18.91
C ALA A 27 12.39 15.24 -19.59
N ILE A 28 11.27 14.89 -18.93
CA ILE A 28 10.21 14.08 -19.52
C ILE A 28 9.77 14.62 -20.88
N LYS A 29 9.50 13.74 -21.83
CA LYS A 29 9.09 14.13 -23.18
C LYS A 29 7.57 14.11 -23.39
N MET A 30 6.83 13.39 -22.54
CA MET A 30 5.37 13.33 -22.56
C MET A 30 4.79 14.32 -21.55
N ARG A 31 3.91 15.23 -21.99
CA ARG A 31 3.22 16.16 -21.08
C ARG A 31 2.04 15.48 -20.40
N TRP A 32 1.74 15.90 -19.18
CA TRP A 32 0.63 15.34 -18.39
C TRP A 32 -0.72 15.55 -19.09
N GLU A 33 -0.93 16.74 -19.65
CA GLU A 33 -2.19 17.11 -20.31
C GLU A 33 -2.49 16.21 -21.50
N ASP A 34 -1.46 15.92 -22.31
CA ASP A 34 -1.58 15.03 -23.48
C ASP A 34 -1.90 13.59 -23.03
N LEU A 35 -1.25 13.13 -21.96
CA LEU A 35 -1.48 11.80 -21.41
C LEU A 35 -2.90 11.64 -20.86
N VAL A 36 -3.42 12.62 -20.12
CA VAL A 36 -4.76 12.54 -19.53
C VAL A 36 -5.84 12.59 -20.61
N ALA A 37 -5.66 13.43 -21.63
CA ALA A 37 -6.62 13.57 -22.73
C ALA A 37 -6.73 12.32 -23.62
N ALA A 38 -5.64 11.58 -23.84
CA ALA A 38 -5.63 10.37 -24.66
C ALA A 38 -6.38 9.20 -24.00
N ALA A 39 -6.82 8.19 -24.77
CA ALA A 39 -7.39 6.99 -24.16
C ALA A 39 -6.29 6.15 -23.48
N LYS A 40 -6.64 5.41 -22.40
CA LYS A 40 -5.70 4.48 -21.73
C LYS A 40 -5.07 3.49 -22.72
N LYS A 41 -5.90 2.93 -23.61
CA LYS A 41 -5.47 1.96 -24.64
C LYS A 41 -4.47 2.53 -25.66
N ASP A 42 -4.33 3.85 -25.77
CA ASP A 42 -3.41 4.47 -26.73
C ASP A 42 -2.07 4.82 -26.07
N THR A 43 -2.04 4.90 -24.74
CA THR A 43 -0.92 5.43 -23.96
C THR A 43 -0.33 4.45 -22.96
N ILE A 44 -1.05 3.35 -22.66
CA ILE A 44 -0.59 2.28 -21.78
C ILE A 44 -0.48 1.01 -22.61
N GLU A 45 0.73 0.49 -22.68
CA GLU A 45 1.02 -0.81 -23.26
C GLU A 45 0.95 -1.92 -22.22
N HIS A 46 0.47 -3.08 -22.68
CA HIS A 46 0.67 -4.35 -22.01
C HIS A 46 1.85 -5.06 -22.67
N ILE A 47 2.94 -5.25 -21.94
CA ILE A 47 4.17 -5.81 -22.51
C ILE A 47 3.93 -7.27 -22.88
N LEU A 48 3.44 -8.08 -21.92
CA LEU A 48 2.67 -9.31 -22.15
C LEU A 48 1.26 -8.92 -22.65
N PRO A 49 0.86 -9.23 -23.89
CA PRO A 49 -0.38 -8.75 -24.48
C PRO A 49 -1.66 -9.31 -23.82
N GLN A 50 -2.77 -8.59 -23.98
CA GLN A 50 -4.09 -9.03 -23.50
C GLN A 50 -4.60 -10.31 -24.19
N SER A 51 -4.22 -10.51 -25.45
CA SER A 51 -4.47 -11.74 -26.19
C SER A 51 -3.14 -12.32 -26.65
N ILE A 52 -2.85 -13.53 -26.18
CA ILE A 52 -1.65 -14.30 -26.56
C ILE A 52 -1.99 -15.45 -27.53
N ALA A 53 -3.29 -15.73 -27.73
CA ALA A 53 -3.73 -16.84 -28.57
C ALA A 53 -3.25 -16.69 -30.01
N GLY A 54 -2.61 -17.74 -30.54
CA GLY A 54 -2.04 -17.74 -31.89
C GLY A 54 -0.70 -16.99 -31.98
N ILE A 55 -0.07 -16.68 -30.85
CA ILE A 55 1.26 -16.08 -30.78
C ILE A 55 2.16 -17.04 -30.03
N GLY A 56 2.76 -17.98 -30.78
CA GLY A 56 3.58 -19.05 -30.23
C GLY A 56 4.62 -18.56 -29.22
N TYR A 57 5.24 -17.39 -29.46
CA TYR A 57 6.18 -16.79 -28.51
C TYR A 57 5.65 -16.67 -27.08
N TRP A 58 4.43 -16.16 -26.93
CA TRP A 58 3.81 -15.91 -25.62
C TRP A 58 3.16 -17.19 -25.07
N GLU A 59 2.53 -18.00 -25.92
CA GLU A 59 1.89 -19.27 -25.53
C GLU A 59 2.91 -20.28 -24.99
N GLU A 60 4.13 -20.29 -25.54
CA GLU A 60 5.22 -21.15 -25.07
C GLU A 60 5.82 -20.70 -23.73
N ARG A 61 5.61 -19.44 -23.33
CA ARG A 61 6.27 -18.81 -22.16
C ARG A 61 5.35 -18.56 -20.98
N PHE A 62 4.05 -18.51 -21.21
CA PHE A 62 3.05 -18.23 -20.18
C PHE A 62 1.95 -19.27 -20.23
N THR A 63 1.72 -19.97 -19.11
CA THR A 63 0.51 -20.76 -18.98
C THR A 63 -0.74 -19.86 -18.96
N PRO A 64 -1.93 -20.37 -19.29
CA PRO A 64 -3.17 -19.60 -19.18
C PRO A 64 -3.38 -18.98 -17.78
N GLU A 65 -2.99 -19.68 -16.73
CA GLU A 65 -3.08 -19.21 -15.34
C GLU A 65 -2.12 -18.05 -15.08
N GLN A 66 -0.86 -18.18 -15.52
CA GLN A 66 0.13 -17.11 -15.40
C GLN A 66 -0.29 -15.87 -16.19
N HIS A 67 -0.79 -16.05 -17.41
CA HIS A 67 -1.29 -14.95 -18.24
C HIS A 67 -2.42 -14.20 -17.55
N SER A 68 -3.43 -14.91 -17.06
CA SER A 68 -4.57 -14.33 -16.33
C SER A 68 -4.14 -13.51 -15.10
N GLN A 69 -3.13 -13.99 -14.37
CA GLN A 69 -2.62 -13.30 -13.18
C GLN A 69 -1.77 -12.07 -13.50
N LEU A 70 -0.94 -12.13 -14.55
CA LEU A 70 0.13 -11.16 -14.79
C LEU A 70 -0.20 -10.11 -15.85
N VAL A 71 -1.18 -10.36 -16.73
CA VAL A 71 -1.48 -9.49 -17.86
C VAL A 71 -1.81 -8.05 -17.44
N HIS A 72 -2.50 -7.87 -16.31
CA HIS A 72 -2.86 -6.55 -15.76
C HIS A 72 -2.01 -6.14 -14.56
N ASP A 73 -0.88 -6.79 -14.33
CA ASP A 73 0.03 -6.44 -13.25
C ASP A 73 0.78 -5.13 -13.54
N ILE A 74 1.08 -4.32 -12.53
CA ILE A 74 1.81 -3.05 -12.72
C ILE A 74 3.20 -3.26 -13.31
N GLY A 75 3.86 -4.38 -12.97
CA GLY A 75 5.11 -4.82 -13.58
C GLY A 75 4.98 -5.10 -15.07
N ASN A 76 3.77 -5.36 -15.59
CA ASN A 76 3.49 -5.61 -17.01
C ASN A 76 2.98 -4.37 -17.79
N LEU A 77 2.72 -3.25 -17.10
CA LEU A 77 2.21 -2.03 -17.72
C LEU A 77 3.30 -0.99 -17.89
N THR A 78 3.27 -0.27 -19.01
CA THR A 78 4.18 0.85 -19.29
C THR A 78 3.50 1.97 -20.04
N LEU A 79 4.01 3.20 -19.90
CA LEU A 79 3.67 4.25 -20.86
C LEU A 79 4.31 3.93 -22.20
N THR A 80 3.58 4.25 -23.27
CA THR A 80 4.09 4.16 -24.64
C THR A 80 3.49 5.26 -25.50
N LEU A 81 4.21 5.62 -26.56
CA LEU A 81 3.69 6.40 -27.69
C LEU A 81 3.42 5.55 -28.93
N ASN A 82 3.72 4.24 -28.86
CA ASN A 82 3.76 3.33 -30.01
C ASN A 82 2.87 2.09 -29.83
N ASN A 83 1.84 2.14 -28.97
CA ASN A 83 1.06 0.96 -28.58
C ASN A 83 0.53 0.15 -29.78
N SER A 84 0.03 0.83 -30.80
CA SER A 84 -0.50 0.19 -32.01
C SER A 84 0.58 -0.53 -32.83
N SER A 85 1.83 -0.04 -32.80
CA SER A 85 2.96 -0.64 -33.52
C SER A 85 3.55 -1.84 -32.79
N LEU A 86 3.55 -1.79 -31.45
CA LEU A 86 4.07 -2.86 -30.60
C LEU A 86 3.07 -4.01 -30.50
N SER A 87 1.79 -3.69 -30.24
CA SER A 87 0.67 -4.63 -30.27
C SER A 87 1.00 -5.93 -29.51
N ASN A 88 0.74 -7.06 -30.16
CA ASN A 88 0.94 -8.40 -29.64
C ASN A 88 2.31 -9.01 -30.00
N ALA A 89 3.25 -8.18 -30.49
CA ALA A 89 4.57 -8.64 -30.91
C ALA A 89 5.34 -9.33 -29.78
N PRO A 90 6.23 -10.28 -30.11
CA PRO A 90 7.18 -10.85 -29.16
C PRO A 90 8.04 -9.80 -28.47
N PHE A 91 8.43 -10.04 -27.22
CA PHE A 91 9.27 -9.11 -26.47
C PHE A 91 10.56 -8.69 -27.20
N PRO A 92 11.33 -9.57 -27.87
CA PRO A 92 12.52 -9.18 -28.61
C PRO A 92 12.23 -8.15 -29.72
N ARG A 93 11.06 -8.23 -30.36
CA ARG A 93 10.63 -7.27 -31.37
C ARG A 93 10.22 -5.93 -30.74
N LYS A 94 9.56 -5.96 -29.57
CA LYS A 94 9.21 -4.77 -28.80
C LYS A 94 10.45 -4.06 -28.25
N LYS A 95 11.40 -4.83 -27.70
CA LYS A 95 12.74 -4.39 -27.26
C LYS A 95 13.49 -3.71 -28.39
N GLY A 96 13.64 -4.41 -29.52
CA GLY A 96 14.32 -3.92 -30.71
C GLY A 96 15.77 -3.50 -30.44
N VAL A 97 16.29 -2.66 -31.32
CA VAL A 97 17.64 -2.09 -31.24
C VAL A 97 17.58 -0.58 -31.51
N ALA A 98 18.63 0.16 -31.14
CA ALA A 98 18.64 1.62 -31.25
C ALA A 98 18.40 2.15 -32.68
N SER A 99 18.74 1.36 -33.72
CA SER A 99 18.51 1.72 -35.13
C SER A 99 17.11 1.39 -35.65
N GLN A 100 16.28 0.67 -34.87
CA GLN A 100 14.92 0.29 -35.26
C GLN A 100 13.93 1.30 -34.70
N GLU A 101 13.04 1.83 -35.54
CA GLU A 101 11.98 2.74 -35.09
C GLU A 101 10.86 2.01 -34.33
N ARG A 102 10.14 2.75 -33.48
CA ARG A 102 8.94 2.28 -32.75
C ARG A 102 9.19 1.01 -31.92
N CYS A 103 10.36 0.95 -31.30
CA CYS A 103 10.73 -0.07 -30.32
C CYS A 103 11.21 0.60 -29.03
N TYR A 104 11.36 -0.17 -27.96
CA TYR A 104 11.79 0.31 -26.66
C TYR A 104 13.19 0.95 -26.70
N ALA A 105 14.13 0.32 -27.40
CA ALA A 105 15.53 0.77 -27.46
C ALA A 105 15.71 2.14 -28.13
N SER A 106 14.80 2.55 -29.02
CA SER A 106 14.83 3.85 -29.69
C SER A 106 13.78 4.83 -29.15
N SER A 107 13.09 4.48 -28.05
CA SER A 107 12.03 5.31 -27.50
C SER A 107 12.54 6.61 -26.90
N LYS A 108 11.68 7.63 -26.90
CA LYS A 108 11.86 8.88 -26.17
C LYS A 108 11.43 8.79 -24.71
N LEU A 109 10.74 7.72 -24.31
CA LEU A 109 10.30 7.49 -22.94
C LEU A 109 11.36 6.73 -22.17
N PHE A 110 11.73 7.23 -21.00
CA PHE A 110 12.75 6.62 -20.15
C PHE A 110 12.31 5.24 -19.65
N VAL A 111 11.02 5.04 -19.38
CA VAL A 111 10.47 3.74 -18.98
C VAL A 111 10.63 2.69 -20.08
N GLU A 112 10.43 3.04 -21.36
CA GLU A 112 10.66 2.12 -22.47
C GLU A 112 12.16 1.85 -22.66
N GLN A 113 13.02 2.86 -22.53
CA GLN A 113 14.48 2.66 -22.55
C GLN A 113 14.96 1.73 -21.41
N GLN A 114 14.36 1.82 -20.23
CA GLN A 114 14.61 0.89 -19.12
C GLN A 114 14.16 -0.53 -19.49
N LEU A 115 13.00 -0.69 -20.14
CA LEU A 115 12.51 -2.00 -20.61
C LEU A 115 13.47 -2.66 -21.61
N ALA A 116 14.14 -1.87 -22.45
CA ALA A 116 15.13 -2.39 -23.40
C ALA A 116 16.36 -3.02 -22.74
N ARG A 117 16.57 -2.81 -21.43
CA ARG A 117 17.70 -3.39 -20.67
C ARG A 117 17.41 -4.80 -20.13
N PHE A 118 16.15 -5.24 -20.13
CA PHE A 118 15.82 -6.61 -19.74
C PHE A 118 16.18 -7.59 -20.85
N ASP A 119 16.69 -8.77 -20.48
CA ASP A 119 17.05 -9.80 -21.45
C ASP A 119 15.82 -10.46 -22.07
N ASP A 120 14.86 -10.86 -21.23
CA ASP A 120 13.59 -11.47 -21.64
C ASP A 120 12.43 -11.04 -20.72
N TRP A 121 11.20 -11.30 -21.19
CA TRP A 121 9.95 -10.99 -20.51
C TRP A 121 9.26 -12.26 -20.02
N THR A 122 9.53 -12.61 -18.77
CA THR A 122 9.00 -13.80 -18.09
C THR A 122 8.20 -13.39 -16.85
N PRO A 123 7.46 -14.33 -16.21
CA PRO A 123 6.83 -14.08 -14.92
C PRO A 123 7.79 -13.46 -13.87
N GLU A 124 9.02 -13.95 -13.80
CA GLU A 124 10.06 -13.49 -12.87
C GLU A 124 10.48 -12.05 -13.19
N THR A 125 10.60 -11.69 -14.47
CA THR A 125 10.89 -10.31 -14.90
C THR A 125 9.76 -9.37 -14.49
N ILE A 126 8.50 -9.76 -14.72
CA ILE A 126 7.33 -8.96 -14.34
C ILE A 126 7.30 -8.74 -12.83
N GLU A 127 7.51 -9.80 -12.05
CA GLU A 127 7.55 -9.77 -10.59
C GLU A 127 8.68 -8.87 -10.06
N THR A 128 9.88 -8.99 -10.63
CA THR A 128 11.04 -8.17 -10.25
C THR A 128 10.77 -6.69 -10.52
N ARG A 129 10.23 -6.38 -11.71
CA ARG A 129 9.86 -5.00 -12.07
C ARG A 129 8.75 -4.46 -11.17
N ARG A 130 7.73 -5.26 -10.88
CA ARG A 130 6.66 -4.90 -9.93
C ARG A 130 7.23 -4.49 -8.58
N ARG A 131 8.10 -5.33 -7.98
CA ARG A 131 8.73 -5.02 -6.70
C ARG A 131 9.55 -3.72 -6.73
N ALA A 132 10.29 -3.49 -7.81
CA ALA A 132 11.06 -2.25 -7.98
C ALA A 132 10.14 -1.01 -8.05
N MET A 133 9.07 -1.08 -8.84
CA MET A 133 8.08 0.00 -8.95
C MET A 133 7.34 0.23 -7.62
N GLU A 134 7.02 -0.82 -6.88
CA GLU A 134 6.40 -0.68 -5.56
C GLU A 134 7.36 -0.08 -4.52
N ALA A 135 8.63 -0.51 -4.50
CA ALA A 135 9.64 0.07 -3.61
C ALA A 135 9.82 1.57 -3.89
N TRP A 136 9.95 1.93 -5.16
CA TRP A 136 9.97 3.33 -5.60
C TRP A 136 8.71 4.08 -5.17
N ALA A 137 7.51 3.52 -5.39
CA ALA A 137 6.26 4.17 -5.03
C ALA A 137 6.14 4.43 -3.52
N ARG A 138 6.59 3.47 -2.69
CA ARG A 138 6.64 3.61 -1.23
C ARG A 138 7.55 4.75 -0.82
N GLU A 139 8.72 4.86 -1.44
CA GLU A 139 9.67 5.96 -1.20
C GLU A 139 9.09 7.32 -1.66
N ARG A 140 8.57 7.38 -2.90
CA ARG A 140 8.08 8.60 -3.56
C ARG A 140 6.88 9.23 -2.87
N TRP A 141 5.95 8.41 -2.40
CA TRP A 141 4.70 8.88 -1.78
C TRP A 141 4.66 8.68 -0.28
N HIS A 142 5.76 8.20 0.32
CA HIS A 142 5.82 7.88 1.75
C HIS A 142 4.65 6.98 2.17
N VAL A 143 4.24 6.07 1.28
CA VAL A 143 3.20 5.07 1.55
C VAL A 143 3.88 3.95 2.31
N TYR A 144 4.00 4.14 3.60
CA TYR A 144 4.32 3.05 4.50
C TYR A 144 3.03 2.23 4.64
N LEU A 145 3.07 0.96 4.25
CA LEU A 145 2.06 0.02 4.69
C LEU A 145 1.97 0.15 6.22
N PRO A 146 0.78 0.09 6.84
CA PRO A 146 0.73 -0.19 8.27
C PRO A 146 1.54 -1.46 8.47
N VAL A 147 2.69 -1.32 9.12
CA VAL A 147 3.66 -2.39 9.26
C VAL A 147 2.92 -3.56 9.90
N HIS A 148 2.67 -4.63 9.14
CA HIS A 148 2.44 -5.96 9.70
C HIS A 148 3.82 -6.43 10.08
N VAL A 149 4.13 -6.28 11.36
CA VAL A 149 5.46 -6.56 11.89
C VAL A 149 5.50 -8.05 12.22
N ASP A 150 5.98 -8.85 11.27
CA ASP A 150 6.31 -10.27 11.53
C ASP A 150 7.70 -10.40 12.21
N ASN A 151 8.47 -9.31 12.31
CA ASN A 151 9.70 -9.27 13.13
C ASN A 151 9.92 -7.88 13.78
N PRO A 152 9.79 -7.73 15.11
CA PRO A 152 9.73 -6.45 15.84
C PRO A 152 10.99 -5.57 15.81
N ASP A 153 12.16 -6.12 15.47
CA ASP A 153 13.44 -5.45 15.78
C ASP A 153 13.90 -4.39 14.76
N GLU A 154 13.32 -4.33 13.56
CA GLU A 154 13.77 -3.38 12.51
C GLU A 154 12.86 -2.14 12.32
N ALA A 155 11.73 -2.03 13.03
CA ALA A 155 10.87 -0.83 13.02
C ALA A 155 11.40 0.31 13.92
N SER A 156 12.73 0.49 13.88
CA SER A 156 13.64 1.49 14.46
C SER A 156 13.06 2.54 15.40
N GLU A 157 13.61 2.61 16.62
CA GLU A 157 13.61 3.66 17.67
C GLU A 157 12.62 4.84 17.53
N VAL A 158 12.62 5.55 16.39
CA VAL A 158 11.72 6.66 16.06
C VAL A 158 10.24 6.25 16.15
N GLY A 159 9.89 5.03 15.72
CA GLY A 159 8.52 4.52 15.79
C GLY A 159 8.08 4.28 17.24
N LEU A 160 8.85 3.51 18.02
CA LEU A 160 8.56 3.17 19.42
C LEU A 160 8.48 4.41 20.31
N GLU A 161 9.40 5.35 20.10
CA GLU A 161 9.44 6.62 20.82
C GLU A 161 8.16 7.45 20.58
N ASP A 162 7.57 7.38 19.37
CA ASP A 162 6.31 8.05 19.10
C ASP A 162 5.10 7.38 19.78
N PHE A 163 5.08 6.06 19.94
CA PHE A 163 4.06 5.39 20.76
C PHE A 163 4.13 5.87 22.22
N ARG A 164 5.32 5.84 22.81
CA ARG A 164 5.55 6.32 24.19
C ARG A 164 5.21 7.79 24.34
N ARG A 165 5.69 8.64 23.43
CA ARG A 165 5.39 10.08 23.42
C ARG A 165 3.89 10.34 23.36
N VAL A 166 3.13 9.58 22.59
CA VAL A 166 1.67 9.70 22.63
C VAL A 166 1.17 9.33 24.01
N LEU A 167 1.50 8.16 24.56
CA LEU A 167 0.99 7.68 25.85
C LEU A 167 1.36 8.61 27.02
N GLU A 168 2.59 9.10 27.08
CA GLU A 168 3.19 9.75 28.24
C GLU A 168 3.11 11.29 28.21
N ARG A 169 2.93 11.93 27.05
CA ARG A 169 2.96 13.40 26.91
C ARG A 169 1.93 14.14 27.76
N THR A 170 0.78 13.53 28.01
CA THR A 170 -0.28 14.07 28.88
C THR A 170 -1.11 12.91 29.45
N SER A 171 -1.80 13.14 30.58
CA SER A 171 -2.78 12.20 31.11
C SER A 171 -3.75 11.71 30.03
N ILE A 172 -3.93 10.39 29.92
CA ILE A 172 -4.85 9.77 28.96
C ILE A 172 -6.29 9.92 29.49
N PRO A 173 -7.23 10.52 28.74
CA PRO A 173 -8.63 10.63 29.16
C PRO A 173 -9.29 9.27 29.41
N ARG A 174 -10.24 9.20 30.36
CA ARG A 174 -10.91 7.95 30.78
C ARG A 174 -11.41 7.09 29.61
N GLY A 175 -12.09 7.69 28.63
CA GLY A 175 -12.62 6.95 27.48
C GLY A 175 -11.52 6.31 26.60
N GLN A 176 -10.34 6.93 26.50
CA GLN A 176 -9.20 6.35 25.79
C GLN A 176 -8.55 5.22 26.59
N ARG A 177 -8.50 5.34 27.93
CA ARG A 177 -8.01 4.26 28.82
C ARG A 177 -8.90 3.02 28.75
N GLN A 178 -10.22 3.20 28.78
CA GLN A 178 -11.18 2.12 28.57
C GLN A 178 -11.01 1.46 27.19
N LEU A 179 -10.79 2.25 26.13
CA LEU A 179 -10.54 1.71 24.80
C LEU A 179 -9.25 0.88 24.73
N TYR A 180 -8.15 1.37 25.32
CA TYR A 180 -6.89 0.62 25.39
C TYR A 180 -7.06 -0.67 26.20
N SER A 181 -7.69 -0.60 27.37
CA SER A 181 -7.96 -1.74 28.23
C SER A 181 -8.80 -2.81 27.51
N ALA A 182 -9.92 -2.41 26.88
CA ALA A 182 -10.77 -3.33 26.13
C ALA A 182 -9.98 -4.02 25.00
N LEU A 183 -9.29 -3.27 24.14
CA LEU A 183 -8.54 -3.87 23.04
C LEU A 183 -7.28 -4.64 23.50
N TYR A 184 -6.82 -4.39 24.73
CA TYR A 184 -5.73 -5.15 25.34
C TYR A 184 -6.20 -6.54 25.81
N HIS A 185 -7.35 -6.66 26.47
CA HIS A 185 -7.82 -7.97 26.94
C HIS A 185 -8.45 -8.84 25.84
N TYR A 186 -9.00 -8.23 24.79
CA TYR A 186 -9.63 -8.94 23.68
C TYR A 186 -8.67 -9.01 22.48
N ALA A 187 -7.77 -9.99 22.51
CA ALA A 187 -6.64 -10.10 21.57
C ALA A 187 -7.05 -10.20 20.09
N ASP A 188 -8.16 -10.87 19.80
CA ASP A 188 -8.70 -10.99 18.44
C ASP A 188 -9.26 -9.67 17.90
N GLY A 189 -9.49 -8.70 18.78
CA GLY A 189 -10.13 -7.42 18.47
C GLY A 189 -11.60 -7.39 18.86
N LEU A 190 -12.22 -6.24 18.65
CA LEU A 190 -13.61 -5.96 18.98
C LEU A 190 -14.26 -5.15 17.86
N THR A 191 -15.51 -5.48 17.55
CA THR A 191 -16.37 -4.67 16.70
C THR A 191 -16.78 -3.37 17.40
N SER A 192 -17.34 -2.44 16.62
CA SER A 192 -17.83 -1.16 17.14
C SER A 192 -18.94 -1.35 18.19
N ASP A 193 -19.78 -2.37 18.05
CA ASP A 193 -20.84 -2.66 19.02
C ASP A 193 -20.30 -3.26 20.31
N GLU A 194 -19.40 -4.24 20.21
CA GLU A 194 -18.78 -4.85 21.40
C GLU A 194 -17.99 -3.81 22.20
N LEU A 195 -17.30 -2.87 21.52
CA LEU A 195 -16.64 -1.75 22.19
C LEU A 195 -17.64 -0.83 22.92
N VAL A 196 -18.81 -0.56 22.34
CA VAL A 196 -19.85 0.24 23.01
C VAL A 196 -20.32 -0.46 24.28
N GLU A 197 -20.53 -1.78 24.22
CA GLU A 197 -20.97 -2.60 25.34
C GLU A 197 -19.89 -2.69 26.44
N ILE A 198 -18.69 -3.16 26.11
CA ILE A 198 -17.58 -3.38 27.06
C ILE A 198 -17.16 -2.08 27.75
N MET A 199 -17.13 -0.96 27.00
CA MET A 199 -16.76 0.33 27.57
C MET A 199 -17.94 1.04 28.26
N SER A 200 -19.14 0.40 28.30
CA SER A 200 -20.39 0.95 28.84
C SER A 200 -20.71 2.34 28.29
N ARG A 201 -20.62 2.49 26.96
CA ARG A 201 -20.87 3.75 26.24
C ARG A 201 -22.34 3.85 25.84
N ARG A 202 -22.81 5.07 25.56
CA ARG A 202 -24.23 5.31 25.22
C ARG A 202 -24.61 4.72 23.87
N ASP A 203 -23.74 4.91 22.88
CA ASP A 203 -23.97 4.52 21.49
C ASP A 203 -22.65 4.60 20.68
N ARG A 204 -22.73 4.23 19.40
CA ARG A 204 -21.61 4.31 18.45
C ARG A 204 -21.12 5.74 18.20
N HIS A 205 -21.97 6.76 18.38
CA HIS A 205 -21.57 8.16 18.21
C HIS A 205 -20.67 8.60 19.37
N ASP A 206 -20.99 8.17 20.59
CA ASP A 206 -20.19 8.38 21.80
C ASP A 206 -18.84 7.65 21.72
N LEU A 207 -18.78 6.46 21.09
CA LEU A 207 -17.52 5.77 20.75
C LEU A 207 -16.72 6.54 19.68
N SER A 208 -17.39 7.01 18.62
CA SER A 208 -16.77 7.80 17.55
C SER A 208 -16.12 9.08 18.09
N GLY A 209 -16.73 9.70 19.11
CA GLY A 209 -16.14 10.84 19.82
C GLY A 209 -14.82 10.51 20.52
N VAL A 210 -14.72 9.33 21.15
CA VAL A 210 -13.48 8.85 21.79
C VAL A 210 -12.39 8.61 20.75
N LEU A 211 -12.72 7.89 19.66
CA LEU A 211 -11.80 7.60 18.56
C LEU A 211 -11.32 8.90 17.87
N GLY A 212 -12.23 9.86 17.63
CA GLY A 212 -11.88 11.16 17.07
C GLY A 212 -11.01 12.01 18.00
N ALA A 213 -11.23 11.98 19.31
CA ALA A 213 -10.36 12.62 20.29
C ALA A 213 -8.97 11.97 20.34
N LEU A 214 -8.90 10.64 20.26
CA LEU A 214 -7.65 9.90 20.21
C LEU A 214 -6.87 10.17 18.91
N GLY A 215 -7.54 10.15 17.75
CA GLY A 215 -6.91 10.49 16.47
C GLY A 215 -6.32 11.89 16.48
N ARG A 216 -7.02 12.88 17.07
CA ARG A 216 -6.47 14.23 17.28
C ARG A 216 -5.26 14.22 18.21
N ARG A 217 -5.31 13.47 19.31
CA ARG A 217 -4.18 13.34 20.26
C ARG A 217 -2.94 12.80 19.56
N ILE A 218 -3.08 11.74 18.76
CA ILE A 218 -1.99 11.15 17.96
C ILE A 218 -1.43 12.19 16.99
N ASN A 219 -2.31 12.80 16.18
CA ASN A 219 -1.91 13.74 15.13
C ASN A 219 -1.32 15.06 15.64
N GLN A 220 -1.58 15.42 16.89
CA GLN A 220 -1.03 16.62 17.53
C GLN A 220 0.24 16.32 18.34
N THR A 221 0.70 15.06 18.39
CA THR A 221 1.92 14.69 19.09
C THR A 221 3.14 15.15 18.29
N PRO A 222 4.06 15.95 18.89
CA PRO A 222 5.24 16.46 18.19
C PRO A 222 6.12 15.35 17.60
N GLY A 223 6.94 15.71 16.60
CA GLY A 223 7.76 14.77 15.86
C GLY A 223 7.06 14.27 14.60
N TYR A 224 7.31 13.01 14.24
CA TYR A 224 6.82 12.38 13.02
C TYR A 224 5.29 12.34 12.95
N LEU A 225 4.59 12.20 14.08
CA LEU A 225 3.13 12.13 14.10
C LEU A 225 2.44 13.45 13.74
N LYS A 226 3.05 14.60 14.05
CA LYS A 226 2.51 15.92 13.69
C LYS A 226 2.54 16.19 12.19
N THR A 227 3.52 15.62 11.49
CA THR A 227 3.68 15.78 10.04
C THR A 227 2.84 14.77 9.27
N HIS A 228 2.81 13.49 9.70
CA HIS A 228 2.16 12.40 8.97
C HIS A 228 0.68 12.21 9.33
N LYS A 229 0.26 12.65 10.51
CA LYS A 229 -1.14 12.65 10.97
C LYS A 229 -1.90 11.31 10.75
N PRO A 230 -1.35 10.17 11.20
CA PRO A 230 -1.90 8.84 10.90
C PRO A 230 -3.27 8.54 11.55
N GLY A 231 -3.66 9.27 12.59
CA GLY A 231 -4.91 9.03 13.34
C GLY A 231 -4.87 7.75 14.17
N THR A 232 -6.06 7.22 14.50
CA THR A 232 -6.20 5.98 15.28
C THR A 232 -5.58 4.71 14.64
N PRO A 233 -5.45 4.58 13.30
CA PRO A 233 -4.70 3.49 12.68
C PRO A 233 -3.23 3.37 13.12
N PHE A 234 -2.66 4.42 13.73
CA PHE A 234 -1.32 4.32 14.32
C PHE A 234 -1.25 3.26 15.43
N PHE A 235 -2.33 3.13 16.22
CA PHE A 235 -2.43 2.25 17.39
C PHE A 235 -3.25 0.99 17.15
N PHE A 236 -4.16 1.01 16.17
CA PHE A 236 -5.10 -0.08 15.95
C PHE A 236 -5.06 -0.56 14.50
N ASP A 237 -5.12 -1.87 14.31
CA ASP A 237 -5.51 -2.44 13.03
C ASP A 237 -7.03 -2.31 12.92
N VAL A 238 -7.51 -1.64 11.86
CA VAL A 238 -8.94 -1.44 11.60
C VAL A 238 -9.31 -2.21 10.34
N SER A 239 -10.23 -3.16 10.49
CA SER A 239 -10.79 -3.94 9.40
C SER A 239 -12.31 -3.85 9.40
N TRP A 240 -12.94 -4.43 8.38
CA TRP A 240 -14.39 -4.55 8.30
C TRP A 240 -14.78 -6.00 8.56
N GLN A 241 -15.75 -6.19 9.45
CA GLN A 241 -16.44 -7.47 9.67
C GLN A 241 -17.94 -7.25 9.46
N GLY A 242 -18.45 -7.78 8.34
CA GLY A 242 -19.80 -7.45 7.88
C GLY A 242 -19.98 -5.95 7.66
N ASN A 243 -20.96 -5.36 8.35
CA ASN A 243 -21.26 -3.92 8.27
C ASN A 243 -20.65 -3.10 9.42
N GLN A 244 -19.67 -3.65 10.15
CA GLN A 244 -19.07 -3.00 11.30
C GLN A 244 -17.56 -2.86 11.15
N GLN A 245 -17.02 -1.79 11.74
CA GLN A 245 -15.59 -1.66 11.91
C GLN A 245 -15.17 -2.54 13.08
N HIS A 246 -14.12 -3.32 12.84
CA HIS A 246 -13.48 -4.20 13.80
C HIS A 246 -12.08 -3.66 14.09
N TYR A 247 -11.77 -3.52 15.37
CA TYR A 247 -10.58 -2.85 15.89
C TYR A 247 -9.74 -3.87 16.64
N ARG A 248 -8.45 -3.93 16.34
CA ARG A 248 -7.50 -4.78 17.05
C ARG A 248 -6.30 -3.96 17.51
N LEU A 249 -5.84 -4.20 18.74
CA LEU A 249 -4.64 -3.55 19.25
C LEU A 249 -3.42 -4.00 18.45
N ARG A 250 -2.62 -3.05 17.96
CA ARG A 250 -1.38 -3.40 17.25
C ARG A 250 -0.38 -4.06 18.21
N PRO A 251 0.37 -5.10 17.79
CA PRO A 251 1.33 -5.80 18.65
C PRO A 251 2.36 -4.88 19.33
N VAL A 252 2.81 -3.84 18.64
CA VAL A 252 3.77 -2.85 19.17
C VAL A 252 3.19 -2.10 20.37
N LEU A 253 1.94 -1.64 20.30
CA LEU A 253 1.29 -0.96 21.43
C LEU A 253 1.05 -1.93 22.59
N ARG A 254 0.70 -3.18 22.29
CA ARG A 254 0.56 -4.23 23.32
C ARG A 254 1.85 -4.41 24.12
N ALA A 255 2.98 -4.60 23.45
CA ALA A 255 4.28 -4.77 24.11
C ALA A 255 4.66 -3.57 25.00
N ILE A 256 4.34 -2.35 24.55
CA ILE A 256 4.58 -1.14 25.36
C ILE A 256 3.67 -1.11 26.59
N LEU A 257 2.39 -1.48 26.46
CA LEU A 257 1.48 -1.57 27.61
C LEU A 257 1.89 -2.70 28.57
N ASP A 258 2.40 -3.82 28.05
CA ASP A 258 2.96 -4.93 28.84
C ASP A 258 4.16 -4.48 29.67
N GLU A 259 5.01 -3.60 29.14
CA GLU A 259 6.13 -3.03 29.86
C GLU A 259 5.70 -1.95 30.87
N MET A 260 4.79 -1.06 30.46
CA MET A 260 4.37 0.08 31.28
C MET A 260 3.49 -0.31 32.46
N GLN A 261 2.70 -1.39 32.33
CA GLN A 261 1.71 -1.86 33.33
C GLN A 261 0.93 -0.71 33.99
N PRO A 262 0.24 0.15 33.22
CA PRO A 262 -0.46 1.27 33.81
C PRO A 262 -1.60 0.81 34.71
N ASP A 263 -1.86 1.56 35.79
CA ASP A 263 -2.90 1.29 36.80
C ASP A 263 -4.34 1.21 36.25
N TRP A 264 -4.55 1.66 35.01
CA TRP A 264 -5.82 1.62 34.29
C TRP A 264 -5.92 0.51 33.23
N LEU A 265 -4.90 -0.34 33.07
CA LEU A 265 -4.88 -1.35 32.00
C LEU A 265 -6.01 -2.37 32.14
N ASP A 266 -6.46 -2.66 33.36
CA ASP A 266 -7.50 -3.66 33.66
C ASP A 266 -8.92 -3.07 33.79
N MET A 267 -9.15 -1.82 33.39
CA MET A 267 -10.46 -1.15 33.51
C MET A 267 -11.63 -1.87 32.83
N CYS A 268 -11.36 -2.63 31.78
CA CYS A 268 -12.30 -3.38 30.95
C CYS A 268 -11.85 -4.84 30.80
N ALA A 269 -11.11 -5.37 31.78
CA ALA A 269 -10.79 -6.79 31.84
C ALA A 269 -12.09 -7.60 31.92
N PRO A 270 -12.19 -8.75 31.22
CA PRO A 270 -13.31 -9.65 31.38
C PRO A 270 -13.37 -10.13 32.82
N ASP A 271 -14.58 -10.28 33.38
CA ASP A 271 -14.76 -10.88 34.68
C ASP A 271 -14.12 -12.28 34.69
N SER A 272 -13.23 -12.56 35.64
CA SER A 272 -12.53 -13.82 35.80
C SER A 272 -13.44 -14.94 36.31
N GLY A 273 -14.55 -15.19 35.61
CA GLY A 273 -15.66 -16.00 36.08
C GLY A 273 -16.68 -16.35 35.00
N SER A 274 -16.25 -16.90 33.87
CA SER A 274 -17.08 -17.78 33.03
C SER A 274 -16.23 -18.66 32.09
N GLU A 275 -15.21 -19.33 32.63
CA GLU A 275 -14.88 -20.66 32.12
C GLU A 275 -15.79 -21.64 32.87
N SER A 276 -16.93 -21.96 32.28
CA SER A 276 -17.78 -23.06 32.74
C SER A 276 -18.36 -23.78 31.54
N GLU A 277 -17.79 -24.97 31.34
CA GLU A 277 -18.30 -26.21 30.71
C GLU A 277 -18.52 -26.27 29.19
#